data_AF-A0A3C0T1G7-F1
#
_entry.id   AF-A0A3C0T1G7-F1
#
_cell.length_a   1.000
_cell.length_b   1.000
_cell.length_c   1.000
_cell.angle_alpha   90.00
_cell.angle_beta   90.00
_cell.angle_gamma   90.00
#
_symmetry.space_group_name_H-M   'P 1'
#
loop_
_entity.id
_entity.type
_entity.pdbx_description
1 polymer ?
#
loop_
_entity_poly.entity_id
_entity_poly.type
_entity_poly.pdbx_seq_one_letter_code
_entity_poly.pdbx_strand_id
1 'polypeptide(L)' 'MPKPRQEDFFDLIEDLKAIGPILKGWPNFSPLDDKKNTFYCHLSYRWVACWKILSDKTMELEIYYVGSREKAPY' A
#
# COMPACT_ATOMS: atom_id res chain seq x y z
N MET A 1 4.92 -11.84 -8.87
CA MET A 1 3.53 -11.32 -8.94
C MET A 1 3.02 -11.43 -10.37
N PRO A 2 1.82 -11.99 -10.63
CA PRO A 2 1.23 -12.06 -11.98
C PRO A 2 1.00 -10.67 -12.58
N LYS A 3 0.99 -10.57 -13.93
CA LYS A 3 0.83 -9.29 -14.64
C LYS A 3 -0.37 -8.44 -14.18
N PRO A 4 -1.59 -8.98 -14.01
CA PRO A 4 -2.72 -8.15 -13.55
C PRO A 4 -2.48 -7.52 -12.18
N ARG A 5 -1.71 -8.17 -11.31
CA ARG A 5 -1.40 -7.66 -9.97
C ARG A 5 -0.27 -6.65 -9.98
N GLN A 6 0.54 -6.62 -11.05
CA GLN A 6 1.47 -5.54 -11.31
C GLN A 6 0.72 -4.30 -11.82
N GLU A 7 -0.29 -4.47 -12.67
CA GLU A 7 -1.19 -3.39 -13.09
C GLU A 7 -1.92 -2.77 -11.90
N ASP A 8 -2.54 -3.58 -11.04
CA ASP A 8 -3.14 -3.11 -9.78
C ASP A 8 -2.11 -2.32 -8.93
N PHE A 9 -0.84 -2.74 -8.91
CA PHE A 9 0.19 -2.02 -8.17
C PHE A 9 0.55 -0.68 -8.81
N PHE A 10 0.55 -0.57 -10.14
CA PHE A 10 0.77 0.70 -10.82
C PHE A 10 -0.39 1.67 -10.58
N ASP A 11 -1.63 1.18 -10.61
CA ASP A 11 -2.80 1.99 -10.27
C ASP A 11 -2.71 2.52 -8.82
N LEU A 12 -2.25 1.67 -7.87
CA LEU A 12 -1.99 2.10 -6.50
C LEU A 12 -0.95 3.22 -6.42
N ILE A 13 0.14 3.13 -7.19
CA ILE A 13 1.17 4.17 -7.22
C ILE A 13 0.58 5.50 -7.72
N GLU A 14 -0.22 5.47 -8.77
CA GLU A 14 -0.83 6.69 -9.32
C GLU A 14 -1.83 7.30 -8.32
N ASP A 15 -2.62 6.49 -7.64
CA ASP A 15 -3.52 6.95 -6.56
C ASP A 15 -2.74 7.52 -5.37
N LEU A 16 -1.65 6.89 -4.95
CA LEU A 16 -0.79 7.40 -3.87
C LEU A 16 -0.20 8.77 -4.21
N LYS A 17 0.16 9.00 -5.48
CA LYS A 17 0.65 10.31 -5.95
C LYS A 17 -0.46 11.36 -6.03
N ALA A 18 -1.66 10.98 -6.45
CA ALA A 18 -2.77 11.91 -6.69
C ALA A 18 -3.54 12.27 -5.41
N ILE A 19 -3.78 11.28 -4.55
CA ILE A 19 -4.67 11.38 -3.37
C ILE A 19 -3.86 11.43 -2.08
N GLY A 20 -2.69 10.81 -2.05
CA GLY A 20 -1.84 10.68 -0.86
C GLY A 20 -1.99 9.34 -0.15
N PRO A 21 -1.42 9.20 1.06
CA PRO A 21 -1.23 7.90 1.71
C PRO A 21 -2.51 7.27 2.29
N ILE A 22 -3.64 7.99 2.31
CA ILE A 22 -4.90 7.54 2.89
C ILE A 22 -5.88 7.14 1.78
N LEU A 23 -5.82 5.87 1.39
CA LEU A 23 -6.54 5.33 0.24
C LEU A 23 -7.73 4.46 0.66
N LYS A 24 -8.75 5.07 1.29
CA LYS A 24 -9.94 4.35 1.81
C LYS A 24 -10.76 3.60 0.74
N GLY A 25 -10.58 3.92 -0.54
CA GLY A 25 -11.23 3.23 -1.66
C GLY A 25 -10.56 1.91 -2.05
N TRP A 26 -9.33 1.66 -1.60
CA TRP A 26 -8.59 0.45 -1.93
C TRP A 26 -9.07 -0.74 -1.10
N PRO A 27 -9.13 -1.95 -1.68
CA PRO A 27 -9.59 -3.14 -1.00
C PRO A 27 -8.81 -3.41 0.29
N ASN A 28 -9.54 -3.60 1.41
CA ASN A 28 -8.99 -3.88 2.74
C ASN A 28 -7.88 -2.91 3.15
N PHE A 29 -7.99 -1.63 2.76
CA PHE A 29 -7.08 -0.60 3.24
C PHE A 29 -7.19 -0.48 4.77
N SER A 30 -6.07 -0.58 5.47
CA SER A 30 -6.02 -0.40 6.92
C SER A 30 -4.61 0.01 7.39
N PRO A 31 -4.50 0.70 8.54
CA PRO A 31 -3.23 0.82 9.25
C PRO A 31 -2.68 -0.56 9.64
N LEU A 32 -1.35 -0.69 9.66
CA LEU A 32 -0.65 -1.87 10.11
C LEU A 32 -0.48 -1.78 11.65
N ASP A 33 -1.43 -2.34 12.40
CA ASP A 33 -1.48 -2.35 13.89
C ASP A 33 -1.33 -0.96 14.55
N ASP A 34 -0.68 -0.90 15.72
CA ASP A 34 -0.47 0.27 16.57
C ASP A 34 0.38 1.37 15.89
N LYS A 35 0.96 1.08 14.72
CA LYS A 35 1.80 2.01 13.98
C LYS A 35 0.95 2.94 13.13
N LYS A 36 0.71 4.13 13.66
CA LYS A 36 -0.15 5.16 13.06
C LYS A 36 0.30 5.66 11.67
N ASN A 37 1.52 5.36 11.23
CA ASN A 37 2.07 5.85 9.96
C ASN A 37 2.38 4.75 8.94
N THR A 38 2.03 3.48 9.22
CA THR A 38 2.19 2.37 8.29
C THR A 38 0.83 1.86 7.86
N PHE A 39 0.68 1.57 6.57
CA PHE A 39 -0.57 1.17 5.96
C PHE A 39 -0.34 -0.01 5.03
N TYR A 40 -1.42 -0.73 4.78
CA TYR A 40 -1.46 -1.73 3.73
C TYR A 40 -2.80 -1.72 3.02
N CYS A 41 -2.81 -2.29 1.83
CA CYS A 41 -4.03 -2.65 1.12
C CYS A 41 -3.83 -3.94 0.32
N HIS A 42 -4.94 -4.49 -0.15
CA HIS A 42 -4.91 -5.63 -1.04
C HIS A 42 -4.94 -5.16 -2.50
N LEU A 43 -4.01 -5.69 -3.29
CA LEU A 43 -4.09 -5.69 -4.75
C LEU A 43 -5.03 -6.82 -5.21
N SER A 44 -5.05 -7.93 -4.46
CA SER A 44 -6.03 -9.00 -4.60
C SER A 44 -6.04 -9.91 -3.37
N TYR A 45 -6.78 -11.02 -3.41
CA TYR A 45 -6.83 -11.97 -2.29
C TYR A 45 -5.45 -12.44 -1.81
N ARG A 46 -4.50 -12.69 -2.72
CA ARG A 46 -3.15 -13.21 -2.41
C ARG A 46 -2.04 -12.15 -2.44
N TRP A 47 -2.32 -10.92 -2.84
CA TRP A 47 -1.30 -9.91 -3.11
C TRP A 47 -1.61 -8.62 -2.38
N VAL A 48 -0.61 -8.07 -1.69
CA VAL A 48 -0.72 -6.87 -0.85
C VAL A 48 0.43 -5.91 -1.15
N ALA A 49 0.21 -4.64 -0.85
CA ALA A 49 1.23 -3.61 -0.82
C ALA A 49 1.21 -2.94 0.56
N CYS A 50 2.39 -2.67 1.11
CA CYS A 50 2.57 -1.99 2.38
C CYS A 50 3.46 -0.77 2.19
N TRP A 51 3.09 0.34 2.81
CA TRP A 51 3.86 1.58 2.79
C TRP A 51 3.86 2.25 4.15
N LYS A 52 4.81 3.16 4.33
CA LYS A 52 4.87 4.03 5.50
C LYS A 52 5.04 5.47 5.07
N ILE A 53 4.44 6.38 5.83
CA ILE A 53 4.67 7.81 5.67
C ILE A 53 6.01 8.14 6.34
N LEU A 54 6.93 8.71 5.55
CA LEU A 54 8.23 9.19 6.02
C LEU A 54 8.11 10.64 6.53
N SER A 55 7.31 11.46 5.85
CA SER A 55 7.10 12.86 6.22
C SER A 55 5.77 13.37 5.67
N ASP A 56 4.85 13.74 6.57
CA ASP A 56 3.57 14.36 6.21
C ASP A 56 3.76 15.73 5.54
N LYS A 57 4.85 16.46 5.89
CA LYS A 57 5.11 17.81 5.37
C LYS A 57 5.49 17.82 3.90
N THR A 58 6.22 16.79 3.46
CA THR A 58 6.73 16.66 2.09
C THR A 58 5.91 15.66 1.28
N MET A 59 4.84 15.10 1.87
CA MET A 59 4.06 13.99 1.29
C MET A 59 4.94 12.82 0.85
N GLU A 60 6.00 12.57 1.60
CA GLU A 60 6.97 11.53 1.29
C GLU A 60 6.55 10.22 1.96
N LEU A 61 6.51 9.16 1.16
CA LEU A 61 6.20 7.82 1.62
C LEU A 61 7.12 6.79 0.96
N GLU A 62 7.30 5.67 1.64
CA GLU A 62 8.06 4.54 1.13
C GLU A 62 7.15 3.32 1.05
N ILE A 63 7.01 2.77 -0.16
CA ILE A 63 6.44 1.44 -0.37
C ILE A 63 7.57 0.44 -0.10
N TYR A 64 7.51 -0.24 1.05
CA TYR A 64 8.59 -1.12 1.51
C TYR A 64 8.29 -2.60 1.24
N TYR A 65 7.07 -2.95 0.84
CA TYR A 65 6.70 -4.31 0.49
C TYR A 65 5.60 -4.36 -0.56
N VAL A 66 5.79 -5.21 -1.58
CA VAL A 66 4.75 -5.59 -2.53
C VAL A 66 4.91 -7.06 -2.85
N GLY A 67 3.92 -7.88 -2.51
CA GLY A 67 4.11 -9.32 -2.59
C GLY A 67 2.96 -10.14 -2.07
N SER A 68 3.24 -11.42 -1.86
CA SER A 68 2.27 -12.38 -1.37
C SER A 68 1.82 -12.02 0.04
N ARG A 69 0.52 -12.01 0.30
CA ARG A 69 -0.06 -11.77 1.63
C ARG A 69 0.60 -12.64 2.72
N GLU A 70 0.87 -13.91 2.43
CA GLU A 70 1.47 -14.86 3.38
C GLU A 70 2.89 -14.48 3.85
N LYS A 71 3.60 -13.63 3.10
CA LYS A 71 4.96 -13.19 3.43
C LYS A 71 5.03 -11.70 3.76
N ALA A 72 3.87 -11.07 3.97
CA ALA A 72 3.83 -9.65 4.23
C ALA A 72 4.37 -9.34 5.63
N PRO A 73 5.08 -8.21 5.79
CA PRO A 73 5.79 -7.83 7.01
C PRO A 73 4.88 -7.10 8.01
N TYR A 74 3.73 -7.71 8.34
CA TYR A 74 2.90 -7.30 9.47
C TYR A 74 3.07 -8.26 10.64
#